data_AF-A0A9W7BWE4-F1
#
_entry.id   AF-A0A9W7BWE4-F1
#
_cell.length_a   1.000
_cell.length_b   1.000
_cell.length_c   1.000
_cell.angle_alpha   90.00
_cell.angle_beta   90.00
_cell.angle_gamma   90.00
#
_symmetry.space_group_name_H-M   'P 1'
#
loop_
_entity.id
_entity.type
_entity.pdbx_description
1 polymer ?
#
loop_
_entity_poly.entity_id
_entity_poly.type
_entity_poly.pdbx_seq_one_letter_code
_entity_poly.pdbx_strand_id
1 'polypeptide(L)'
;MAWEIPDDLFKLKPLPDERKAAYIEMAKGWLPSMIKAVDETAADGWKPCGMTDPTVTNGVTLCKKVTEGNPVVMIRGQTIIPNYSVADALSSQKSINTSARLRNGLHANDPMNIDSSILHVLQKGDEPTDDTPLAQIVWAAFQAPGPIWARDFCWLQYVDTAKDSKGRDAMVCACQSIDDFEQCHNLQTSHKFVRGNICTTGYIYTETDVPGEIMITYVVQVDPRGSIPKFVVNLVAAGQGENAGRVRDTTVGLNAILKKFNKFVQDSEPTKPHERVRAIDVNSSLVYASSTKRESYTAKVDGVLEVLIHPINGDSIVCNGEDYSVDKATGMPPVLQMDVVKGQTVELVFKNKSSAMFKKFKQVWWFPRVKTSLGDRSAQVTTPSPKKKKKGKGMLHKIAKTISPKSKKSSLKPDHFAPEVKIVEKIKVVEKLVQPEISEVTKAYQKGFAAGLAVILLAIALQYLCRGMGTQGAEDAAREILPASAP
;
A
#
# COMPACT_ATOMS: atom_id res chain seq x y z
N MET A 1 17.08 4.49 8.01
CA MET A 1 16.27 5.40 8.84
C MET A 1 14.95 5.59 8.13
N ALA A 2 13.84 5.14 8.70
CA ALA A 2 12.51 5.51 8.22
C ALA A 2 12.29 6.97 8.66
N TRP A 3 12.18 7.86 7.69
CA TRP A 3 11.80 9.25 7.93
C TRP A 3 10.27 9.29 7.94
N GLU A 4 9.65 9.10 9.11
CA GLU A 4 8.22 9.42 9.27
C GLU A 4 8.16 10.93 9.56
N ILE A 5 7.46 11.67 8.70
CA ILE A 5 7.33 13.12 8.85
C ILE A 5 6.24 13.40 9.89
N PRO A 6 6.40 14.41 10.77
CA PRO A 6 5.37 14.75 11.75
C PRO A 6 4.03 15.06 11.07
N ASP A 7 2.92 14.58 11.66
CA ASP A 7 1.57 14.83 11.15
C ASP A 7 1.22 16.34 11.09
N ASP A 8 1.92 17.17 11.87
CA ASP A 8 1.77 18.62 11.93
C ASP A 8 2.78 19.41 11.06
N LEU A 9 3.50 18.73 10.14
CA LEU A 9 4.46 19.38 9.24
C LEU A 9 3.83 20.58 8.50
N PHE A 10 2.60 20.42 8.05
CA PHE A 10 1.84 21.48 7.40
C PHE A 10 0.80 22.05 8.36
N LYS A 11 0.87 23.36 8.61
CA LYS A 11 -0.12 24.08 9.42
C LYS A 11 -1.36 24.39 8.59
N LEU A 12 -2.22 23.38 8.44
CA LEU A 12 -3.40 23.45 7.58
C LEU A 12 -4.50 24.33 8.19
N LYS A 13 -5.04 25.23 7.39
CA LYS A 13 -6.23 26.04 7.69
C LYS A 13 -7.37 25.62 6.76
N PRO A 14 -8.63 25.56 7.21
CA PRO A 14 -9.75 25.26 6.32
C PRO A 14 -9.73 26.13 5.06
N LEU A 15 -9.94 25.51 3.89
CA LEU A 15 -10.05 26.26 2.64
C LEU A 15 -11.44 26.89 2.51
N PRO A 16 -11.55 28.14 2.04
CA PRO A 16 -12.83 28.71 1.64
C PRO A 16 -13.50 27.88 0.56
N ASP A 17 -14.83 27.76 0.60
CA ASP A 17 -15.58 26.92 -0.34
C ASP A 17 -15.42 27.37 -1.80
N GLU A 18 -15.29 28.67 -2.05
CA GLU A 18 -14.98 29.21 -3.38
C GLU A 18 -13.64 28.68 -3.92
N ARG A 19 -12.61 28.61 -3.07
CA ARG A 19 -11.30 28.08 -3.45
C ARG A 19 -11.35 26.58 -3.70
N LYS A 20 -12.15 25.83 -2.91
CA LYS A 20 -12.39 24.40 -3.17
C LYS A 20 -13.08 24.17 -4.51
N ALA A 21 -14.13 24.94 -4.80
CA ALA A 21 -14.87 24.86 -6.07
C ALA A 21 -13.97 25.18 -7.27
N ALA A 22 -13.14 26.22 -7.17
CA ALA A 22 -12.18 26.57 -8.22
C ALA A 22 -11.17 25.44 -8.50
N TYR A 23 -10.65 24.78 -7.47
CA TYR A 23 -9.79 23.62 -7.64
C TYR A 23 -10.53 22.44 -8.28
N ILE A 24 -11.75 22.13 -7.82
CA ILE A 24 -12.56 21.04 -8.41
C ILE A 24 -12.78 21.27 -9.92
N GLU A 25 -13.20 22.47 -10.32
CA GLU A 25 -13.43 22.79 -11.73
C GLU A 25 -12.14 22.75 -12.55
N MET A 26 -11.03 23.27 -12.01
CA MET A 26 -9.73 23.18 -12.65
C MET A 26 -9.32 21.72 -12.91
N ALA A 27 -9.46 20.85 -11.91
CA ALA A 27 -9.03 19.45 -12.06
C ALA A 27 -9.95 18.62 -12.95
N LYS A 28 -11.27 18.89 -12.91
CA LYS A 28 -12.25 18.29 -13.81
C LYS A 28 -11.93 18.59 -15.27
N GLY A 29 -11.40 19.78 -15.55
CA GLY A 29 -10.93 20.17 -16.90
C GLY A 29 -9.83 19.27 -17.48
N TRP A 30 -9.14 18.47 -16.67
CA TRP A 30 -8.07 17.58 -17.14
C TRP A 30 -8.56 16.26 -17.72
N LEU A 31 -9.77 15.81 -17.35
CA LEU A 31 -10.31 14.50 -17.73
C LEU A 31 -10.27 14.22 -19.24
N PRO A 32 -10.71 15.14 -20.13
CA PRO A 32 -10.72 14.87 -21.57
C PRO A 32 -9.31 14.60 -22.12
N SER A 33 -8.30 15.30 -21.61
CA SER A 33 -6.91 15.13 -22.06
C SER A 33 -6.32 13.79 -21.61
N MET A 34 -6.67 13.34 -20.39
CA MET A 34 -6.25 12.06 -19.85
C MET A 34 -6.88 10.88 -20.58
N ILE A 35 -8.17 10.96 -20.88
CA ILE A 35 -8.88 9.95 -21.69
C ILE A 35 -8.29 9.89 -23.09
N LYS A 36 -8.11 11.03 -23.75
CA LYS A 36 -7.56 11.08 -25.09
C LYS A 36 -6.21 10.35 -25.16
N ALA A 37 -5.35 10.52 -24.16
CA ALA A 37 -4.04 9.89 -24.09
C ALA A 37 -4.07 8.34 -24.07
N VAL A 38 -5.20 7.70 -23.79
CA VAL A 38 -5.33 6.23 -23.84
C VAL A 38 -5.21 5.71 -25.27
N ASP A 39 -5.87 6.38 -26.21
CA ASP A 39 -6.02 5.92 -27.59
C ASP A 39 -5.08 6.62 -28.58
N GLU A 40 -4.36 7.64 -28.14
CA GLU A 40 -3.38 8.33 -28.98
C GLU A 40 -2.28 7.38 -29.50
N THR A 41 -1.88 7.58 -30.75
CA THR A 41 -1.02 6.67 -31.51
C THR A 41 0.30 7.33 -31.92
N ALA A 42 1.06 6.66 -32.79
CA ALA A 42 2.22 7.26 -33.44
C ALA A 42 1.89 8.52 -34.25
N ALA A 43 0.69 8.60 -34.84
CA ALA A 43 0.22 9.80 -35.54
C ALA A 43 0.09 11.01 -34.60
N ASP A 44 -0.18 10.75 -33.31
CA ASP A 44 -0.26 11.77 -32.25
C ASP A 44 1.09 12.07 -31.59
N GLY A 45 2.18 11.51 -32.12
CA GLY A 45 3.55 11.74 -31.64
C GLY A 45 4.04 10.77 -30.56
N TRP A 46 3.28 9.72 -30.23
CA TRP A 46 3.75 8.66 -29.33
C TRP A 46 4.74 7.74 -30.02
N LYS A 47 5.82 7.37 -29.32
CA LYS A 47 6.84 6.44 -29.83
C LYS A 47 7.14 5.39 -28.77
N PRO A 48 7.55 4.17 -29.14
CA PRO A 48 8.05 3.20 -28.19
C PRO A 48 9.20 3.77 -27.34
N CYS A 49 9.26 3.38 -26.07
CA CYS A 49 10.31 3.86 -25.16
C CYS A 49 11.70 3.31 -25.52
N GLY A 50 11.77 2.04 -25.93
CA GLY A 50 12.98 1.27 -26.26
C GLY A 50 13.14 0.99 -27.75
N MET A 51 13.95 -0.04 -28.07
CA MET A 51 14.31 -0.39 -29.47
C MET A 51 13.26 -1.24 -30.19
N THR A 52 12.33 -1.87 -29.45
CA THR A 52 11.26 -2.69 -30.02
C THR A 52 9.95 -1.93 -30.06
N ASP A 53 9.12 -2.24 -31.05
CA ASP A 53 7.76 -1.70 -31.20
C ASP A 53 6.72 -2.84 -31.13
N PRO A 54 5.84 -2.89 -30.11
CA PRO A 54 5.88 -2.06 -28.90
C PRO A 54 7.08 -2.40 -28.00
N THR A 55 7.48 -1.45 -27.16
CA THR A 55 8.40 -1.74 -26.06
C THR A 55 7.59 -2.34 -24.92
N VAL A 56 7.78 -3.63 -24.65
CA VAL A 56 7.06 -4.34 -23.59
C VAL A 56 8.02 -4.74 -22.48
N THR A 57 7.75 -4.28 -21.26
CA THR A 57 8.51 -4.64 -20.06
C THR A 57 7.54 -5.12 -18.99
N ASN A 58 7.74 -6.31 -18.42
CA ASN A 58 6.87 -6.88 -17.37
C ASN A 58 5.37 -6.92 -17.75
N GLY A 59 5.08 -7.15 -19.04
CA GLY A 59 3.72 -7.14 -19.59
C GLY A 59 3.08 -5.75 -19.68
N VAL A 60 3.89 -4.69 -19.64
CA VAL A 60 3.46 -3.30 -19.80
C VAL A 60 4.00 -2.76 -21.12
N THR A 61 3.12 -2.26 -21.98
CA THR A 61 3.48 -1.52 -23.19
C THR A 61 3.88 -0.10 -22.81
N LEU A 62 5.09 0.32 -23.20
CA LEU A 62 5.68 1.60 -22.84
C LEU A 62 5.86 2.50 -24.07
N CYS A 63 5.23 3.67 -24.02
CA CYS A 63 5.37 4.72 -25.03
C CYS A 63 5.81 6.04 -24.39
N LYS A 64 6.44 6.90 -25.18
CA LYS A 64 6.84 8.26 -24.82
C LYS A 64 6.39 9.28 -25.86
N LYS A 65 6.12 10.50 -25.42
CA LYS A 65 5.76 11.64 -26.27
C LYS A 65 6.51 12.88 -25.82
N VAL A 66 7.06 13.62 -26.77
CA VAL A 66 7.61 14.96 -26.51
C VAL A 66 6.44 15.93 -26.58
N THR A 67 6.23 16.70 -25.53
CA THR A 67 5.19 17.74 -25.50
C THR A 67 5.82 19.06 -25.92
N GLU A 68 5.11 19.84 -26.74
CA GLU A 68 5.57 21.16 -27.15
C GLU A 68 5.85 22.04 -25.92
N GLY A 69 6.98 22.75 -25.94
CA GLY A 69 7.41 23.60 -24.83
C GLY A 69 7.87 22.87 -23.56
N ASN A 70 7.79 21.54 -23.48
CA ASN A 70 8.25 20.78 -22.32
C ASN A 70 9.44 19.87 -22.66
N PRO A 71 10.64 20.14 -22.10
CA PRO A 71 11.82 19.31 -22.37
C PRO A 71 11.75 17.93 -21.68
N VAL A 72 10.80 17.71 -20.78
CA VAL A 72 10.58 16.42 -20.12
C VAL A 72 9.58 15.60 -20.93
N VAL A 73 9.96 14.37 -21.27
CA VAL A 73 9.08 13.46 -22.02
C VAL A 73 7.90 13.01 -21.15
N MET A 74 6.73 12.92 -21.76
CA MET A 74 5.59 12.23 -21.20
C MET A 74 5.71 10.75 -21.48
N ILE A 75 5.37 9.90 -20.51
CA ILE A 75 5.41 8.45 -20.59
C ILE A 75 4.00 7.91 -20.43
N ARG A 76 3.69 6.85 -21.18
CA ARG A 76 2.47 6.06 -21.07
C ARG A 76 2.83 4.60 -20.89
N GLY A 77 2.31 3.98 -19.83
CA GLY A 77 2.37 2.55 -19.58
C GLY A 77 0.97 1.94 -19.66
N GLN A 78 0.81 0.84 -20.40
CA GLN A 78 -0.49 0.16 -20.58
C GLN A 78 -0.39 -1.33 -20.30
N THR A 79 -1.33 -1.86 -19.54
CA THR A 79 -1.45 -3.31 -19.30
C THR A 79 -2.90 -3.69 -18.98
N ILE A 80 -3.18 -5.00 -18.93
CA ILE A 80 -4.50 -5.55 -18.66
C ILE A 80 -4.59 -6.04 -17.21
N ILE A 81 -5.72 -5.74 -16.55
CA ILE A 81 -6.08 -6.30 -15.26
C ILE A 81 -7.25 -7.27 -15.46
N PRO A 82 -7.06 -8.58 -15.22
CA PRO A 82 -8.13 -9.57 -15.34
C PRO A 82 -9.01 -9.61 -14.09
N ASN A 83 -10.28 -9.99 -14.29
CA ASN A 83 -11.31 -10.09 -13.25
C ASN A 83 -11.45 -8.82 -12.42
N TYR A 84 -11.48 -7.67 -13.09
CA TYR A 84 -11.57 -6.37 -12.45
C TYR A 84 -12.41 -5.43 -13.31
N SER A 85 -13.28 -4.64 -12.70
CA SER A 85 -14.18 -3.72 -13.43
C SER A 85 -13.80 -2.25 -13.24
N VAL A 86 -14.31 -1.40 -14.12
CA VAL A 86 -14.17 0.06 -13.97
C VAL A 86 -14.81 0.55 -12.66
N ALA A 87 -15.93 -0.05 -12.25
CA ALA A 87 -16.59 0.26 -10.98
C ALA A 87 -15.71 -0.12 -9.78
N ASP A 88 -15.07 -1.29 -9.79
CA ASP A 88 -14.13 -1.69 -8.74
C ASP A 88 -12.94 -0.73 -8.65
N ALA A 89 -12.43 -0.31 -9.81
CA ALA A 89 -11.34 0.66 -9.87
C ALA A 89 -11.77 2.01 -9.28
N LEU A 90 -12.96 2.50 -9.65
CA LEU A 90 -13.53 3.75 -9.13
C LEU A 90 -13.71 3.69 -7.61
N SER A 91 -14.34 2.64 -7.09
CA SER A 91 -14.50 2.42 -5.66
C SER A 91 -13.14 2.37 -4.96
N SER A 92 -12.17 1.65 -5.53
CA SER A 92 -10.82 1.56 -4.97
C SER A 92 -10.12 2.92 -4.91
N GLN A 93 -10.18 3.72 -5.96
CA GLN A 93 -9.54 5.04 -5.98
C GLN A 93 -10.26 6.04 -5.07
N LYS A 94 -11.61 6.07 -5.07
CA LYS A 94 -12.39 6.93 -4.17
C LYS A 94 -12.19 6.59 -2.70
N SER A 95 -11.85 5.33 -2.39
CA SER A 95 -11.49 4.93 -1.03
C SER A 95 -10.19 5.56 -0.53
N ILE A 96 -9.32 6.11 -1.40
CA ILE A 96 -8.05 6.76 -1.01
C ILE A 96 -8.32 8.22 -0.60
N ASN A 97 -9.13 8.41 0.43
CA ASN A 97 -9.61 9.70 0.94
C ASN A 97 -9.05 10.09 2.32
N THR A 98 -8.12 9.29 2.87
CA THR A 98 -7.40 9.61 4.12
C THR A 98 -5.89 9.47 3.92
N SER A 99 -5.09 10.23 4.67
CA SER A 99 -3.62 10.17 4.58
C SER A 99 -3.08 8.76 4.85
N ALA A 100 -3.70 8.01 5.76
CA ALA A 100 -3.32 6.62 6.03
C ALA A 100 -3.51 5.72 4.79
N ARG A 101 -4.68 5.81 4.13
CA ARG A 101 -4.95 5.04 2.91
C ARG A 101 -4.06 5.48 1.75
N LEU A 102 -3.79 6.78 1.63
CA LEU A 102 -2.86 7.31 0.62
C LEU A 102 -1.45 6.75 0.80
N ARG A 103 -0.88 6.81 2.02
CA ARG A 103 0.44 6.23 2.32
C ARG A 103 0.51 4.77 1.96
N ASN A 104 -0.51 4.02 2.37
CA ASN A 104 -0.63 2.60 2.09
C ASN A 104 -0.65 2.31 0.58
N GLY A 105 -1.48 3.03 -0.18
CA GLY A 105 -1.58 2.89 -1.63
C GLY A 105 -0.29 3.29 -2.36
N LEU A 106 0.31 4.43 -1.99
CA LEU A 106 1.54 4.89 -2.63
C LEU A 106 2.75 4.01 -2.28
N HIS A 107 2.90 3.53 -1.06
CA HIS A 107 3.99 2.60 -0.72
C HIS A 107 3.83 1.24 -1.39
N ALA A 108 2.61 0.78 -1.65
CA ALA A 108 2.37 -0.47 -2.37
C ALA A 108 2.75 -0.35 -3.85
N ASN A 109 2.44 0.79 -4.47
CA ASN A 109 2.59 0.99 -5.91
C ASN A 109 3.92 1.63 -6.31
N ASP A 110 4.45 2.55 -5.50
CA ASP A 110 5.68 3.29 -5.76
C ASP A 110 6.76 2.96 -4.70
N PRO A 111 7.79 2.17 -5.05
CA PRO A 111 8.84 1.80 -4.12
C PRO A 111 9.73 2.98 -3.70
N MET A 112 9.65 4.12 -4.39
CA MET A 112 10.37 5.34 -4.05
C MET A 112 9.59 6.23 -3.09
N ASN A 113 8.30 5.99 -2.84
CA ASN A 113 7.55 6.81 -1.88
C ASN A 113 8.17 6.70 -0.47
N ILE A 114 8.53 7.86 0.10
CA ILE A 114 9.05 8.00 1.46
C ILE A 114 7.90 8.22 2.44
N ASP A 115 7.01 9.15 2.10
CA ASP A 115 5.85 9.53 2.91
C ASP A 115 4.81 10.23 2.03
N SER A 116 3.57 10.34 2.51
CA SER A 116 2.50 11.09 1.86
C SER A 116 1.40 11.49 2.83
N SER A 117 0.68 12.55 2.47
CA SER A 117 -0.46 13.06 3.24
C SER A 117 -1.46 13.77 2.34
N ILE A 118 -2.75 13.58 2.65
CA ILE A 118 -3.82 14.41 2.11
C ILE A 118 -3.87 15.68 2.96
N LEU A 119 -3.69 16.82 2.29
CA LEU A 119 -3.72 18.14 2.93
C LEU A 119 -5.15 18.67 3.03
N HIS A 120 -5.96 18.45 1.99
CA HIS A 120 -7.37 18.84 1.98
C HIS A 120 -8.19 17.86 1.17
N VAL A 121 -9.34 17.45 1.68
CA VAL A 121 -10.43 16.87 0.88
C VAL A 121 -11.36 18.01 0.49
N LEU A 122 -11.69 18.12 -0.80
CA LEU A 122 -12.35 19.29 -1.36
C LEU A 122 -13.86 19.11 -1.55
N GLN A 123 -14.35 17.88 -1.67
CA GLN A 123 -15.79 17.63 -1.74
C GLN A 123 -16.51 17.96 -0.42
N LYS A 124 -17.82 18.15 -0.51
CA LYS A 124 -18.70 18.40 0.63
C LYS A 124 -19.12 17.07 1.26
N GLY A 125 -18.92 16.92 2.57
CA GLY A 125 -19.24 15.70 3.32
C GLY A 125 -17.99 14.90 3.69
N ASP A 126 -18.12 14.04 4.72
CA ASP A 126 -16.99 13.32 5.30
C ASP A 126 -16.51 12.14 4.43
N GLU A 127 -17.34 11.65 3.50
CA GLU A 127 -17.01 10.54 2.60
C GLU A 127 -17.50 10.80 1.16
N PRO A 128 -16.66 10.52 0.13
CA PRO A 128 -17.13 10.49 -1.25
C PRO A 128 -18.19 9.40 -1.41
N THR A 129 -19.37 9.78 -1.91
CA THR A 129 -20.38 8.83 -2.36
C THR A 129 -20.06 8.37 -3.78
N ASP A 130 -20.71 7.27 -4.22
CA ASP A 130 -20.54 6.75 -5.59
C ASP A 130 -20.82 7.82 -6.65
N ASP A 131 -21.73 8.76 -6.36
CA ASP A 131 -22.14 9.84 -7.28
C ASP A 131 -21.27 11.12 -7.19
N THR A 132 -20.35 11.22 -6.23
CA THR A 132 -19.53 12.43 -6.02
C THR A 132 -18.08 12.16 -6.42
N PRO A 133 -17.43 13.01 -7.24
CA PRO A 133 -16.01 12.86 -7.55
C PRO A 133 -15.16 12.95 -6.27
N LEU A 134 -14.00 12.28 -6.25
CA LEU A 134 -13.00 12.51 -5.22
C LEU A 134 -12.08 13.66 -5.68
N ALA A 135 -12.02 14.74 -4.92
CA ALA A 135 -11.12 15.85 -5.18
C ALA A 135 -10.30 16.18 -3.93
N GLN A 136 -8.98 16.19 -4.03
CA GLN A 136 -8.10 16.36 -2.87
C GLN A 136 -6.76 17.00 -3.20
N ILE A 137 -6.22 17.80 -2.28
CA ILE A 137 -4.85 18.30 -2.34
C ILE A 137 -3.96 17.32 -1.60
N VAL A 138 -2.92 16.86 -2.28
CA VAL A 138 -2.02 15.82 -1.80
C VAL A 138 -0.59 16.34 -1.76
N TRP A 139 0.15 15.88 -0.77
CA TRP A 139 1.59 16.01 -0.70
C TRP A 139 2.23 14.62 -0.58
N ALA A 140 3.37 14.42 -1.24
CA ALA A 140 4.19 13.23 -1.02
C ALA A 140 5.67 13.49 -1.31
N ALA A 141 6.51 12.74 -0.60
CA ALA A 141 7.95 12.72 -0.79
C ALA A 141 8.40 11.40 -1.43
N PHE A 142 9.39 11.48 -2.31
CA PHE A 142 9.95 10.37 -3.05
C PHE A 142 11.47 10.39 -2.99
N GLN A 143 12.04 9.21 -2.78
CA GLN A 143 13.47 8.98 -2.78
C GLN A 143 14.04 9.21 -4.18
N ALA A 144 15.24 9.76 -4.23
CA ALA A 144 16.02 9.88 -5.44
C ALA A 144 17.33 9.06 -5.29
N PRO A 145 17.92 8.58 -6.40
CA PRO A 145 19.22 7.94 -6.34
C PRO A 145 20.27 8.93 -5.81
N GLY A 146 21.09 8.50 -4.85
CA GLY A 146 22.23 9.29 -4.38
C GLY A 146 23.21 9.55 -5.55
N PRO A 147 23.80 10.76 -5.67
CA PRO A 147 23.83 11.88 -4.70
C PRO A 147 22.68 12.89 -4.84
N ILE A 148 21.63 12.57 -5.60
CA ILE A 148 20.57 13.52 -5.89
C ILE A 148 19.62 13.63 -4.68
N TRP A 149 19.29 14.87 -4.28
CA TRP A 149 18.32 15.12 -3.21
C TRP A 149 16.96 14.51 -3.55
N ALA A 150 16.23 14.06 -2.53
CA ALA A 150 14.87 13.55 -2.70
C ALA A 150 13.92 14.65 -3.22
N ARG A 151 12.76 14.26 -3.77
CA ARG A 151 11.74 15.20 -4.24
C ARG A 151 10.55 15.16 -3.32
N ASP A 152 9.90 16.31 -3.17
CA ASP A 152 8.52 16.35 -2.75
C ASP A 152 7.64 16.96 -3.85
N PHE A 153 6.36 16.63 -3.82
CA PHE A 153 5.36 17.16 -4.75
C PHE A 153 4.13 17.58 -3.95
N CYS A 154 3.50 18.66 -4.36
CA CYS A 154 2.17 19.04 -3.94
C CYS A 154 1.30 19.14 -5.19
N TRP A 155 0.17 18.46 -5.20
CA TRP A 155 -0.70 18.36 -6.36
C TRP A 155 -2.16 18.28 -5.97
N LEU A 156 -3.01 18.61 -6.93
CA LEU A 156 -4.43 18.37 -6.86
C LEU A 156 -4.73 17.06 -7.59
N GLN A 157 -5.46 16.18 -6.93
CA GLN A 157 -5.91 14.90 -7.44
C GLN A 157 -7.43 14.94 -7.62
N TYR A 158 -7.90 14.44 -8.76
CA TYR A 158 -9.31 14.35 -9.08
C TYR A 158 -9.63 12.98 -9.66
N VAL A 159 -10.60 12.29 -9.06
CA VAL A 159 -11.06 10.96 -9.48
C VAL A 159 -12.54 11.04 -9.81
N ASP A 160 -12.87 10.72 -11.05
CA ASP A 160 -14.25 10.65 -11.52
C ASP A 160 -14.38 9.69 -12.70
N THR A 161 -15.61 9.55 -13.18
CA THR A 161 -15.94 8.86 -14.42
C THR A 161 -15.84 9.79 -15.64
N ALA A 162 -15.50 9.19 -16.78
CA ALA A 162 -15.53 9.84 -18.09
C ALA A 162 -15.97 8.83 -19.14
N LYS A 163 -16.23 9.28 -20.37
CA LYS A 163 -16.49 8.40 -21.50
C LYS A 163 -15.22 8.16 -22.31
N ASP A 164 -14.92 6.91 -22.62
CA ASP A 164 -13.83 6.55 -23.55
C ASP A 164 -14.19 6.91 -25.01
N SER A 165 -13.26 6.68 -25.94
CA SER A 165 -13.48 6.94 -27.37
C SER A 165 -14.61 6.12 -28.00
N LYS A 166 -15.01 5.02 -27.36
CA LYS A 166 -16.13 4.16 -27.77
C LYS A 166 -17.44 4.51 -27.04
N GLY A 167 -17.45 5.53 -26.18
CA GLY A 167 -18.62 5.95 -25.40
C GLY A 167 -18.91 5.10 -24.15
N ARG A 168 -17.99 4.21 -23.75
CA ARG A 168 -18.10 3.38 -22.55
C ARG A 168 -17.61 4.13 -21.32
N ASP A 169 -18.03 3.68 -20.14
CA ASP A 169 -17.55 4.25 -18.89
C ASP A 169 -16.06 3.95 -18.67
N ALA A 170 -15.35 4.98 -18.26
CA ALA A 170 -13.97 4.92 -17.86
C ALA A 170 -13.82 5.59 -16.50
N MET A 171 -12.89 5.11 -15.68
CA MET A 171 -12.47 5.83 -14.48
C MET A 171 -11.15 6.54 -14.75
N VAL A 172 -11.08 7.80 -14.33
CA VAL A 172 -9.89 8.64 -14.48
C VAL A 172 -9.50 9.19 -13.12
N CYS A 173 -8.26 8.94 -12.71
CA CYS A 173 -7.58 9.64 -11.63
C CYS A 173 -6.56 10.58 -12.26
N ALA A 174 -6.84 11.89 -12.28
CA ALA A 174 -6.00 12.92 -12.86
C ALA A 174 -5.30 13.75 -11.78
N CYS A 175 -4.01 14.00 -11.96
CA CYS A 175 -3.17 14.71 -11.00
C CYS A 175 -2.27 15.74 -11.69
N GLN A 176 -2.27 16.98 -11.19
CA GLN A 176 -1.31 18.02 -11.60
C GLN A 176 -0.87 18.86 -10.41
N SER A 177 0.39 19.31 -10.44
CA SER A 177 0.93 20.17 -9.39
C SER A 177 0.23 21.52 -9.32
N ILE A 178 0.13 22.06 -8.11
CA ILE A 178 -0.37 23.40 -7.84
C ILE A 178 0.76 24.25 -7.29
N ASP A 179 1.18 25.28 -8.02
CA ASP A 179 2.37 26.08 -7.67
C ASP A 179 2.12 27.04 -6.49
N ASP A 180 0.88 27.54 -6.31
CA ASP A 180 0.54 28.60 -5.33
C ASP A 180 -0.21 28.10 -4.09
N PHE A 181 0.08 26.89 -3.63
CA PHE A 181 -0.54 26.35 -2.42
C PHE A 181 0.24 26.70 -1.14
N GLU A 182 -0.07 27.87 -0.58
CA GLU A 182 0.63 28.48 0.57
C GLU A 182 0.74 27.58 1.82
N GLN A 183 -0.22 26.68 2.04
CA GLN A 183 -0.19 25.79 3.22
C GLN A 183 0.79 24.62 3.06
N CYS A 184 1.31 24.37 1.84
CA CYS A 184 2.36 23.40 1.55
C CYS A 184 3.67 24.10 1.14
N HIS A 185 4.32 24.71 2.12
CA HIS A 185 5.59 25.39 1.93
C HIS A 185 6.69 24.45 1.41
N ASN A 186 7.69 25.03 0.73
CA ASN A 186 8.80 24.28 0.16
C ASN A 186 9.73 23.75 1.27
N LEU A 187 10.06 22.46 1.22
CA LEU A 187 10.84 21.74 2.24
C LEU A 187 12.35 21.64 1.91
N GLN A 188 12.84 22.34 0.88
CA GLN A 188 14.22 22.24 0.40
C GLN A 188 15.25 22.65 1.44
N THR A 189 15.02 23.74 2.17
CA THR A 189 15.96 24.23 3.18
C THR A 189 15.96 23.34 4.42
N SER A 190 14.77 22.99 4.91
CA SER A 190 14.55 22.27 6.18
C SER A 190 14.80 20.76 6.09
N HIS A 191 14.39 20.12 4.99
CA HIS A 191 14.36 18.67 4.86
C HIS A 191 15.10 18.13 3.62
N LYS A 192 15.74 19.02 2.84
CA LYS A 192 16.50 18.67 1.62
C LYS A 192 15.64 17.98 0.56
N PHE A 193 14.37 18.34 0.47
CA PHE A 193 13.50 17.96 -0.65
C PHE A 193 13.48 19.04 -1.72
N VAL A 194 13.82 18.70 -2.96
CA VAL A 194 13.58 19.61 -4.09
C VAL A 194 12.10 19.50 -4.47
N ARG A 195 11.36 20.62 -4.44
CA ARG A 195 9.97 20.65 -4.92
C ARG A 195 9.94 20.38 -6.41
N GLY A 196 9.47 19.20 -6.80
CA GLY A 196 9.21 18.85 -8.19
C GLY A 196 7.86 19.39 -8.67
N ASN A 197 7.62 19.26 -9.97
CA ASN A 197 6.39 19.66 -10.63
C ASN A 197 5.80 18.51 -11.44
N ILE A 198 4.58 18.12 -11.12
CA ILE A 198 3.80 17.16 -11.89
C ILE A 198 3.08 17.95 -12.99
N CYS A 199 3.55 17.81 -14.24
CA CYS A 199 2.89 18.44 -15.39
C CYS A 199 1.56 17.73 -15.67
N THR A 200 1.60 16.40 -15.69
CA THR A 200 0.41 15.54 -15.66
C THR A 200 0.81 14.17 -15.14
N THR A 201 -0.02 13.56 -14.32
CA THR A 201 0.09 12.14 -14.00
C THR A 201 -1.29 11.57 -13.69
N GLY A 202 -1.45 10.27 -13.81
CA GLY A 202 -2.70 9.65 -13.42
C GLY A 202 -2.93 8.28 -14.00
N TYR A 203 -4.00 7.65 -13.52
CA TYR A 203 -4.44 6.35 -13.96
C TYR A 203 -5.78 6.47 -14.69
N ILE A 204 -5.90 5.76 -15.80
CA ILE A 204 -7.13 5.64 -16.56
C ILE A 204 -7.46 4.16 -16.67
N TYR A 205 -8.69 3.80 -16.35
CA TYR A 205 -9.20 2.44 -16.43
C TYR A 205 -10.34 2.42 -17.44
N THR A 206 -10.19 1.61 -18.48
CA THR A 206 -11.16 1.47 -19.57
C THR A 206 -11.52 0.01 -19.75
N GLU A 207 -12.75 -0.26 -20.17
CA GLU A 207 -13.14 -1.61 -20.55
C GLU A 207 -12.34 -2.09 -21.78
N THR A 208 -12.02 -3.38 -21.82
CA THR A 208 -11.52 -3.99 -23.05
C THR A 208 -12.69 -4.57 -23.85
N ASP A 209 -12.40 -5.16 -25.01
CA ASP A 209 -13.39 -5.94 -25.75
C ASP A 209 -13.57 -7.36 -25.16
N VAL A 210 -12.77 -7.73 -24.15
CA VAL A 210 -12.84 -9.00 -23.43
C VAL A 210 -13.59 -8.80 -22.11
N PRO A 211 -14.74 -9.46 -21.90
CA PRO A 211 -15.50 -9.34 -20.66
C PRO A 211 -14.67 -9.73 -19.44
N GLY A 212 -14.74 -8.91 -18.39
CA GLY A 212 -14.00 -9.13 -17.15
C GLY A 212 -12.54 -8.67 -17.20
N GLU A 213 -12.08 -8.08 -18.29
CA GLU A 213 -10.75 -7.46 -18.41
C GLU A 213 -10.88 -5.96 -18.60
N ILE A 214 -10.09 -5.19 -17.85
CA ILE A 214 -9.93 -3.76 -18.05
C ILE A 214 -8.48 -3.42 -18.41
N MET A 215 -8.31 -2.39 -19.23
CA MET A 215 -7.01 -1.80 -19.51
C MET A 215 -6.73 -0.71 -18.47
N ILE A 216 -5.61 -0.83 -17.78
CA ILE A 216 -5.04 0.27 -17.00
C ILE A 216 -4.00 1.00 -17.86
N THR A 217 -4.18 2.31 -17.98
CA THR A 217 -3.23 3.24 -18.59
C THR A 217 -2.68 4.16 -17.51
N TYR A 218 -1.36 4.20 -17.35
CA TYR A 218 -0.67 5.17 -16.50
C TYR A 218 0.02 6.21 -17.39
N VAL A 219 -0.36 7.47 -17.25
CA VAL A 219 0.29 8.61 -17.92
C VAL A 219 1.10 9.36 -16.89
N VAL A 220 2.33 9.77 -17.23
CA VAL A 220 3.19 10.52 -16.33
C VAL A 220 4.13 11.46 -17.08
N GLN A 221 4.19 12.71 -16.66
CA GLN A 221 5.15 13.73 -17.08
C GLN A 221 5.50 14.57 -15.85
N VAL A 222 6.69 14.34 -15.32
CA VAL A 222 7.13 14.92 -14.05
C VAL A 222 8.46 15.62 -14.24
N ASP A 223 8.50 16.92 -13.95
CA ASP A 223 9.75 17.67 -13.84
C ASP A 223 10.26 17.59 -12.39
N PRO A 224 11.34 16.84 -12.11
CA PRO A 224 11.91 16.78 -10.76
C PRO A 224 12.55 18.10 -10.31
N ARG A 225 12.57 19.12 -11.18
CA ARG A 225 13.24 20.43 -11.02
C ARG A 225 14.71 20.28 -10.56
N GLY A 226 15.32 21.38 -10.17
CA GLY A 226 16.71 21.44 -9.74
C GLY A 226 17.71 21.37 -10.90
N SER A 227 18.92 20.90 -10.61
CA SER A 227 20.06 20.92 -11.54
C SER A 227 20.25 19.64 -12.35
N ILE A 228 19.28 18.71 -12.34
CA ILE A 228 19.39 17.47 -13.12
C ILE A 228 19.24 17.82 -14.61
N PRO A 229 20.22 17.45 -15.46
CA PRO A 229 20.08 17.61 -16.90
C PRO A 229 18.84 16.86 -17.43
N LYS A 230 18.08 17.50 -18.31
CA LYS A 230 16.80 16.94 -18.81
C LYS A 230 16.98 15.62 -19.56
N PHE A 231 18.11 15.40 -20.23
CA PHE A 231 18.41 14.11 -20.86
C PHE A 231 18.48 12.96 -19.83
N VAL A 232 18.98 13.23 -18.62
CA VAL A 232 19.03 12.25 -17.53
C VAL A 232 17.61 11.97 -17.01
N VAL A 233 16.80 13.01 -16.84
CA VAL A 233 15.38 12.87 -16.45
C VAL A 233 14.66 11.97 -17.46
N ASN A 234 14.83 12.24 -18.75
CA ASN A 234 14.18 11.50 -19.82
C ASN A 234 14.69 10.06 -19.96
N LEU A 235 15.96 9.79 -19.63
CA LEU A 235 16.53 8.43 -19.65
C LEU A 235 15.85 7.50 -18.63
N VAL A 236 15.53 8.01 -17.44
CA VAL A 236 14.93 7.22 -16.36
C VAL A 236 13.40 7.25 -16.37
N ALA A 237 12.79 8.17 -17.12
CA ALA A 237 11.34 8.35 -17.19
C ALA A 237 10.61 7.08 -17.67
N ALA A 238 11.18 6.33 -18.62
CA ALA A 238 10.54 5.13 -19.18
C ALA A 238 10.13 4.10 -18.11
N GLY A 239 10.97 3.90 -17.09
CA GLY A 239 10.67 2.97 -15.98
C GLY A 239 9.50 3.42 -15.09
N GLN A 240 9.08 4.70 -15.16
CA GLN A 240 7.89 5.17 -14.47
C GLN A 240 6.62 4.56 -15.08
N GLY A 241 6.59 4.28 -16.39
CA GLY A 241 5.44 3.66 -17.04
C GLY A 241 5.13 2.24 -16.51
N GLU A 242 6.14 1.53 -15.99
CA GLU A 242 5.97 0.20 -15.37
C GLU A 242 5.09 0.22 -14.12
N ASN A 243 4.75 1.40 -13.59
CA ASN A 243 3.83 1.54 -12.48
C ASN A 243 2.44 0.95 -12.78
N ALA A 244 2.00 0.97 -14.04
CA ALA A 244 0.78 0.27 -14.47
C ALA A 244 0.84 -1.24 -14.16
N GLY A 245 2.00 -1.86 -14.37
CA GLY A 245 2.25 -3.27 -14.04
C GLY A 245 2.24 -3.54 -12.54
N ARG A 246 2.82 -2.64 -11.73
CA ARG A 246 2.80 -2.76 -10.26
C ARG A 246 1.39 -2.68 -9.68
N VAL A 247 0.58 -1.76 -10.20
CA VAL A 247 -0.83 -1.65 -9.82
C VAL A 247 -1.59 -2.92 -10.22
N ARG A 248 -1.44 -3.39 -11.47
CA ARG A 248 -2.02 -4.67 -11.93
C ARG A 248 -1.67 -5.81 -10.98
N ASP A 249 -0.39 -6.02 -10.71
CA ASP A 249 0.08 -7.16 -9.91
C ASP A 249 -0.44 -7.07 -8.46
N THR A 250 -0.51 -5.86 -7.91
CA THR A 250 -1.09 -5.61 -6.59
C THR A 250 -2.58 -5.94 -6.59
N THR A 251 -3.36 -5.42 -7.54
CA THR A 251 -4.80 -5.69 -7.66
C THR A 251 -5.10 -7.17 -7.84
N VAL A 252 -4.38 -7.86 -8.73
CA VAL A 252 -4.54 -9.30 -8.96
C VAL A 252 -4.23 -10.10 -7.70
N GLY A 253 -3.14 -9.74 -7.00
CA GLY A 253 -2.78 -10.35 -5.71
C GLY A 253 -3.88 -10.19 -4.67
N LEU A 254 -4.44 -8.99 -4.54
CA LEU A 254 -5.54 -8.70 -3.60
C LEU A 254 -6.81 -9.47 -3.91
N ASN A 255 -7.22 -9.52 -5.18
CA ASN A 255 -8.41 -10.26 -5.59
C ASN A 255 -8.26 -11.76 -5.32
N ALA A 256 -7.07 -12.33 -5.55
CA ALA A 256 -6.79 -13.73 -5.23
C ALA A 256 -6.90 -14.00 -3.72
N ILE A 257 -6.37 -13.09 -2.88
CA ILE A 257 -6.45 -13.20 -1.41
C ILE A 257 -7.91 -13.09 -0.95
N LEU A 258 -8.66 -12.09 -1.41
CA LEU A 258 -10.06 -11.90 -1.04
C LEU A 258 -10.92 -13.11 -1.44
N LYS A 259 -10.67 -13.69 -2.62
CA LYS A 259 -11.34 -14.91 -3.06
C LYS A 259 -11.05 -16.10 -2.14
N LYS A 260 -9.78 -16.31 -1.76
CA LYS A 260 -9.39 -17.36 -0.81
C LYS A 260 -10.01 -17.13 0.57
N PHE A 261 -10.00 -15.89 1.05
CA PHE A 261 -10.58 -15.52 2.33
C PHE A 261 -12.10 -15.75 2.34
N ASN A 262 -12.82 -15.27 1.33
CA ASN A 262 -14.26 -15.47 1.22
C ASN A 262 -14.61 -16.96 1.15
N LYS A 263 -13.83 -17.75 0.40
CA LYS A 263 -13.99 -19.21 0.38
C LYS A 263 -13.75 -19.83 1.76
N PHE A 264 -12.69 -19.43 2.46
CA PHE A 264 -12.43 -19.88 3.83
C PHE A 264 -13.57 -19.53 4.77
N VAL A 265 -14.11 -18.31 4.70
CA VAL A 265 -15.27 -17.88 5.50
C VAL A 265 -16.50 -18.72 5.18
N GLN A 266 -16.80 -18.95 3.90
CA GLN A 266 -17.91 -19.81 3.46
C GLN A 266 -17.75 -21.24 3.94
N ASP A 267 -16.56 -21.82 3.77
CA ASP A 267 -16.25 -23.19 4.20
C ASP A 267 -16.23 -23.31 5.74
N SER A 268 -16.02 -22.20 6.45
CA SER A 268 -16.03 -22.10 7.92
C SER A 268 -17.36 -21.57 8.47
N GLU A 269 -18.40 -21.36 7.65
CA GLU A 269 -19.67 -20.82 8.11
C GLU A 269 -20.31 -21.76 9.14
N PRO A 270 -20.58 -21.29 10.36
CA PRO A 270 -21.38 -22.06 11.31
C PRO A 270 -22.82 -22.14 10.82
N THR A 271 -23.43 -23.32 10.97
CA THR A 271 -24.79 -23.65 10.51
C THR A 271 -25.92 -22.79 11.11
N LYS A 272 -25.62 -21.88 12.04
CA LYS A 272 -26.62 -21.11 12.79
C LYS A 272 -26.71 -19.65 12.32
N PRO A 273 -27.91 -19.14 12.00
CA PRO A 273 -28.11 -17.79 11.42
C PRO A 273 -27.61 -16.60 12.24
N HIS A 274 -27.32 -16.79 13.52
CA HIS A 274 -26.93 -15.73 14.44
C HIS A 274 -25.41 -15.55 14.57
N GLU A 275 -24.62 -16.40 13.92
CA GLU A 275 -23.17 -16.31 13.87
C GLU A 275 -22.67 -15.69 12.54
N ARG A 276 -23.61 -15.20 11.71
CA ARG A 276 -23.36 -14.63 10.38
C ARG A 276 -22.43 -13.41 10.44
N VAL A 277 -21.36 -13.46 9.65
CA VAL A 277 -20.41 -12.37 9.42
C VAL A 277 -21.14 -11.22 8.70
N ARG A 278 -21.08 -10.01 9.26
CA ARG A 278 -21.51 -8.80 8.56
C ARG A 278 -20.39 -7.77 8.64
N ALA A 279 -19.94 -7.35 7.46
CA ALA A 279 -18.89 -6.39 7.16
C ALA A 279 -17.44 -6.91 7.27
N ILE A 280 -16.77 -6.88 6.11
CA ILE A 280 -15.31 -6.92 5.97
C ILE A 280 -14.94 -5.46 5.69
N ASP A 281 -14.28 -4.81 6.65
CA ASP A 281 -13.71 -3.49 6.44
C ASP A 281 -12.23 -3.64 6.01
N VAL A 282 -11.95 -3.44 4.72
CA VAL A 282 -10.62 -3.61 4.10
C VAL A 282 -9.78 -2.32 4.13
N ASN A 283 -10.07 -1.38 5.04
CA ASN A 283 -9.61 0.01 4.92
C ASN A 283 -8.14 0.32 5.24
N SER A 284 -7.25 -0.67 5.44
CA SER A 284 -5.81 -0.39 5.64
C SER A 284 -4.89 -1.51 5.17
N SER A 285 -4.07 -1.22 4.14
CA SER A 285 -2.98 -2.06 3.64
C SER A 285 -1.63 -1.53 4.16
N LEU A 286 -1.07 -2.07 5.23
CA LEU A 286 0.07 -1.39 5.86
C LEU A 286 1.44 -1.85 5.31
N VAL A 287 2.17 -0.98 4.61
CA VAL A 287 3.51 -1.27 4.04
C VAL A 287 4.60 -0.76 4.99
N TYR A 288 5.60 -1.57 5.34
CA TYR A 288 6.62 -1.17 6.33
C TYR A 288 8.07 -1.48 5.92
N ALA A 289 8.95 -0.49 6.12
CA ALA A 289 10.39 -0.61 5.97
C ALA A 289 11.15 -1.00 7.26
N SER A 290 10.44 -1.13 8.39
CA SER A 290 11.00 -1.51 9.69
C SER A 290 10.86 -3.01 9.96
N SER A 291 11.77 -3.60 10.74
CA SER A 291 11.64 -4.98 11.24
C SER A 291 10.58 -5.14 12.33
N THR A 292 10.12 -4.04 12.91
CA THR A 292 9.10 -4.00 13.96
C THR A 292 8.16 -2.82 13.73
N LYS A 293 6.84 -3.03 13.76
CA LYS A 293 5.83 -1.95 13.83
C LYS A 293 4.92 -2.18 15.02
N ARG A 294 4.42 -1.09 15.59
CA ARG A 294 3.36 -1.07 16.59
C ARG A 294 2.18 -0.29 16.01
N GLU A 295 1.00 -0.85 16.17
CA GLU A 295 -0.28 -0.23 15.83
C GLU A 295 -1.21 -0.38 17.02
N SER A 296 -2.20 0.49 17.12
CA SER A 296 -3.19 0.40 18.20
C SER A 296 -4.60 0.49 17.63
N TYR A 297 -5.46 -0.42 18.04
CA TYR A 297 -6.88 -0.42 17.68
C TYR A 297 -7.73 -0.22 18.92
N THR A 298 -8.50 0.86 18.98
CA THR A 298 -9.52 1.04 20.03
C THR A 298 -10.86 0.52 19.55
N ALA A 299 -11.32 -0.57 20.16
CA ALA A 299 -12.61 -1.19 19.84
C ALA A 299 -13.75 -0.18 20.03
N LYS A 300 -14.60 -0.04 19.01
CA LYS A 300 -15.74 0.88 19.06
C LYS A 300 -16.99 0.24 19.66
N VAL A 301 -16.98 -1.07 19.81
CA VAL A 301 -18.07 -1.95 20.22
C VAL A 301 -17.48 -3.22 20.85
N ASP A 302 -18.26 -3.92 21.66
CA ASP A 302 -17.88 -5.24 22.16
C ASP A 302 -17.90 -6.25 21.00
N GLY A 303 -16.94 -7.18 20.96
CA GLY A 303 -16.86 -8.14 19.87
C GLY A 303 -15.59 -8.98 19.82
N VAL A 304 -15.29 -9.51 18.63
CA VAL A 304 -14.07 -10.27 18.35
C VAL A 304 -13.27 -9.50 17.31
N LEU A 305 -12.05 -9.10 17.64
CA LEU A 305 -11.13 -8.55 16.65
C LEU A 305 -10.48 -9.72 15.88
N GLU A 306 -10.64 -9.76 14.56
CA GLU A 306 -10.01 -10.76 13.67
C GLU A 306 -8.94 -10.09 12.80
N VAL A 307 -7.67 -10.28 13.13
CA VAL A 307 -6.54 -9.66 12.41
C VAL A 307 -6.00 -10.66 11.38
N LEU A 308 -6.12 -10.35 10.08
CA LEU A 308 -5.59 -11.19 9.00
C LEU A 308 -4.20 -10.72 8.58
N ILE A 309 -3.16 -11.44 9.02
CA ILE A 309 -1.80 -10.92 8.90
C ILE A 309 -1.12 -11.53 7.68
N HIS A 310 -0.90 -10.76 6.61
CA HIS A 310 -0.27 -11.26 5.38
C HIS A 310 1.20 -10.81 5.22
N PRO A 311 2.20 -11.56 5.67
CA PRO A 311 3.59 -11.20 5.40
C PRO A 311 3.86 -11.25 3.90
N ILE A 312 4.35 -10.15 3.33
CA ILE A 312 4.89 -10.15 1.97
C ILE A 312 6.40 -10.23 2.09
N ASN A 313 6.99 -11.34 1.62
CA ASN A 313 8.41 -11.73 1.73
C ASN A 313 8.88 -12.20 3.13
N GLY A 314 7.99 -12.84 3.88
CA GLY A 314 8.33 -13.54 5.12
C GLY A 314 7.33 -14.66 5.42
N ASP A 315 7.73 -15.61 6.25
CA ASP A 315 6.91 -16.79 6.56
C ASP A 315 6.09 -16.62 7.84
N SER A 316 6.44 -15.63 8.68
CA SER A 316 5.79 -15.44 9.98
C SER A 316 5.89 -14.02 10.54
N ILE A 317 4.99 -13.72 11.46
CA ILE A 317 4.85 -12.45 12.17
C ILE A 317 4.57 -12.73 13.64
N VAL A 318 5.26 -12.02 14.55
CA VAL A 318 4.98 -12.12 15.98
C VAL A 318 3.97 -11.05 16.38
N CYS A 319 2.82 -11.41 16.97
CA CYS A 319 1.83 -10.52 17.55
C CYS A 319 1.58 -10.89 19.02
N ASN A 320 1.65 -9.91 19.95
CA ASN A 320 1.56 -10.13 21.40
C ASN A 320 2.47 -11.24 21.95
N GLY A 321 3.62 -11.45 21.31
CA GLY A 321 4.59 -12.48 21.70
C GLY A 321 4.34 -13.86 21.08
N GLU A 322 3.22 -14.07 20.41
CA GLU A 322 2.89 -15.30 19.69
C GLU A 322 3.29 -15.21 18.22
N ASP A 323 3.78 -16.31 17.65
CA ASP A 323 4.25 -16.39 16.27
C ASP A 323 3.15 -16.91 15.35
N TYR A 324 2.82 -16.13 14.35
CA TYR A 324 1.77 -16.38 13.38
C TYR A 324 2.44 -16.60 12.02
N SER A 325 2.40 -17.83 11.52
CA SER A 325 3.00 -18.17 10.22
C SER A 325 1.96 -18.34 9.13
N VAL A 326 2.33 -18.01 7.90
CA VAL A 326 1.53 -18.36 6.72
C VAL A 326 1.44 -19.87 6.66
N ASP A 327 0.21 -20.38 6.53
CA ASP A 327 0.03 -21.80 6.28
C ASP A 327 0.66 -22.13 4.93
N LYS A 328 1.77 -22.86 4.97
CA LYS A 328 2.56 -23.20 3.78
C LYS A 328 1.81 -24.09 2.80
N ALA A 329 0.80 -24.84 3.25
CA ALA A 329 0.02 -25.73 2.39
C ALA A 329 -1.05 -24.96 1.59
N THR A 330 -1.72 -24.01 2.24
CA THR A 330 -2.84 -23.27 1.63
C THR A 330 -2.44 -21.89 1.10
N GLY A 331 -1.28 -21.39 1.54
CA GLY A 331 -0.85 -20.01 1.36
C GLY A 331 -1.76 -19.03 2.10
N MET A 332 -2.53 -19.49 3.10
CA MET A 332 -3.43 -18.64 3.87
C MET A 332 -2.64 -17.84 4.90
N PRO A 333 -2.85 -16.52 4.96
CA PRO A 333 -2.31 -15.73 6.05
C PRO A 333 -2.93 -16.16 7.39
N PRO A 334 -2.17 -16.14 8.49
CA PRO A 334 -2.70 -16.42 9.81
C PRO A 334 -3.81 -15.43 10.19
N VAL A 335 -4.85 -15.96 10.83
CA VAL A 335 -5.94 -15.17 11.44
C VAL A 335 -5.71 -15.15 12.94
N LEU A 336 -5.49 -13.98 13.51
CA LEU A 336 -5.49 -13.75 14.95
C LEU A 336 -6.91 -13.37 15.36
N GLN A 337 -7.50 -14.10 16.31
CA GLN A 337 -8.80 -13.76 16.89
C GLN A 337 -8.62 -13.39 18.37
N MET A 338 -9.21 -12.29 18.80
CA MET A 338 -9.24 -11.92 20.23
C MET A 338 -10.55 -11.25 20.60
N ASP A 339 -11.08 -11.53 21.79
CA ASP A 339 -12.22 -10.80 22.32
C ASP A 339 -11.81 -9.37 22.70
N VAL A 340 -12.63 -8.39 22.33
CA VAL A 340 -12.44 -6.98 22.64
C VAL A 340 -13.69 -6.35 23.22
N VAL A 341 -13.50 -5.44 24.17
CA VAL A 341 -14.58 -4.65 24.80
C VAL A 341 -14.55 -3.24 24.23
N LYS A 342 -15.72 -2.60 24.04
CA LYS A 342 -15.83 -1.19 23.63
C LYS A 342 -14.94 -0.29 24.49
N GLY A 343 -14.08 0.47 23.83
CA GLY A 343 -13.09 1.35 24.47
C GLY A 343 -11.76 0.67 24.81
N GLN A 344 -11.67 -0.66 24.74
CA GLN A 344 -10.40 -1.37 24.87
C GLN A 344 -9.50 -1.04 23.70
N THR A 345 -8.28 -0.60 24.01
CA THR A 345 -7.22 -0.44 23.01
C THR A 345 -6.36 -1.70 23.00
N VAL A 346 -6.30 -2.34 21.84
CA VAL A 346 -5.40 -3.46 21.55
C VAL A 346 -4.16 -2.89 20.89
N GLU A 347 -2.98 -3.16 21.46
CA GLU A 347 -1.72 -2.92 20.77
C GLU A 347 -1.38 -4.15 19.92
N LEU A 348 -1.13 -3.92 18.63
CA LEU A 348 -0.68 -4.92 17.67
C LEU A 348 0.79 -4.63 17.35
N VAL A 349 1.68 -5.51 17.77
CA VAL A 349 3.10 -5.42 17.44
C VAL A 349 3.35 -6.41 16.31
N PHE A 350 3.90 -5.97 15.18
CA PHE A 350 4.28 -6.84 14.07
C PHE A 350 5.80 -6.92 13.99
N LYS A 351 6.38 -8.13 14.01
CA LYS A 351 7.83 -8.35 13.84
C LYS A 351 8.13 -9.21 12.62
N ASN A 352 9.00 -8.74 11.72
CA ASN A 352 9.42 -9.49 10.52
C ASN A 352 10.65 -10.34 10.86
N LYS A 353 10.50 -11.66 10.79
CA LYS A 353 11.60 -12.61 11.02
C LYS A 353 12.47 -12.89 9.80
N SER A 354 12.16 -12.32 8.64
CA SER A 354 12.93 -12.54 7.41
C SER A 354 14.42 -12.18 7.61
N SER A 355 15.29 -13.08 7.17
CA SER A 355 16.75 -12.91 7.16
C SER A 355 17.24 -12.12 5.95
N ALA A 356 16.35 -11.71 5.04
CA ALA A 356 16.71 -10.94 3.85
C ALA A 356 17.33 -9.58 4.21
N MET A 357 18.34 -9.17 3.43
CA MET A 357 19.10 -7.92 3.60
C MET A 357 18.21 -6.66 3.60
N PHE A 358 16.98 -6.77 3.09
CA PHE A 358 15.93 -5.75 3.17
C PHE A 358 14.69 -6.35 3.86
N LYS A 359 14.59 -6.23 5.18
CA LYS A 359 13.43 -6.63 5.98
C LYS A 359 12.25 -5.70 5.71
N LYS A 360 11.55 -5.91 4.60
CA LYS A 360 10.34 -5.17 4.26
C LYS A 360 9.13 -6.04 4.54
N PHE A 361 8.16 -5.54 5.29
CA PHE A 361 6.79 -6.03 5.18
C PHE A 361 6.18 -5.29 4.00
N LYS A 362 5.53 -5.97 3.04
CA LYS A 362 4.74 -5.20 2.07
C LYS A 362 3.32 -4.92 2.55
N GLN A 363 2.60 -5.77 3.28
CA GLN A 363 1.23 -5.44 3.75
C GLN A 363 0.91 -6.14 5.08
N VAL A 364 0.08 -5.53 5.93
CA VAL A 364 -0.63 -6.19 7.04
C VAL A 364 -2.07 -5.68 7.01
N TRP A 365 -3.03 -6.59 7.19
CA TRP A 365 -4.45 -6.29 7.18
C TRP A 365 -5.06 -6.65 8.54
N TRP A 366 -6.12 -5.97 8.93
CA TRP A 366 -6.92 -6.40 10.07
C TRP A 366 -8.39 -6.12 9.84
N PHE A 367 -9.25 -6.93 10.47
CA PHE A 367 -10.70 -6.83 10.33
C PHE A 367 -11.35 -6.83 11.72
N PRO A 368 -12.00 -5.74 12.15
CA PRO A 368 -12.80 -5.79 13.36
C PRO A 368 -14.09 -6.56 13.09
N ARG A 369 -14.27 -7.77 13.67
CA ARG A 369 -15.54 -8.50 13.62
C ARG A 369 -16.42 -8.13 14.82
N VAL A 370 -17.37 -7.25 14.58
CA VAL A 370 -18.35 -6.89 15.60
C VAL A 370 -19.36 -8.03 15.76
N LYS A 371 -19.33 -8.74 16.88
CA LYS A 371 -20.51 -9.50 17.30
C LYS A 371 -21.53 -8.49 17.77
N THR A 372 -22.53 -8.18 16.94
CA THR A 372 -23.75 -7.56 17.45
C THR A 372 -24.33 -8.52 18.48
N SER A 373 -24.40 -8.08 19.73
CA SER A 373 -24.89 -8.88 20.85
C SER A 373 -26.20 -9.58 20.48
N LEU A 374 -26.20 -10.91 20.50
CA LEU A 374 -27.43 -11.65 20.60
C LEU A 374 -27.85 -11.68 22.06
N GLY A 375 -28.91 -10.92 22.33
CA GLY A 375 -29.96 -11.24 23.28
C GLY A 375 -29.51 -11.54 24.70
N ASP A 376 -29.93 -10.65 25.60
CA ASP A 376 -30.10 -10.93 27.02
C ASP A 376 -30.48 -12.40 27.27
N ARG A 377 -29.58 -13.11 27.96
CA ARG A 377 -29.93 -14.30 28.72
C ARG A 377 -29.59 -14.07 30.18
N SER A 378 -30.35 -13.20 30.82
CA SER A 378 -30.78 -13.43 32.19
C SER A 378 -31.76 -14.61 32.21
N ALA A 379 -31.26 -15.83 32.07
CA ALA A 379 -32.01 -17.01 32.48
C ALA A 379 -31.52 -17.41 33.87
N GLN A 380 -32.24 -16.93 34.89
CA GLN A 380 -32.17 -17.46 36.24
C GLN A 380 -32.41 -18.97 36.17
N VAL A 381 -31.36 -19.75 36.45
CA VAL A 381 -31.53 -21.15 36.84
C VAL A 381 -32.05 -21.14 38.28
N THR A 382 -33.36 -21.31 38.42
CA THR A 382 -33.97 -21.65 39.70
C THR A 382 -33.57 -23.09 40.03
N THR A 383 -32.75 -23.25 41.07
CA THR A 383 -32.46 -24.55 41.67
C THR A 383 -33.66 -25.01 42.50
N PRO A 384 -34.20 -26.23 42.29
CA PRO A 384 -35.19 -26.79 43.19
C PRO A 384 -34.56 -27.21 44.52
N SER A 385 -35.25 -26.91 45.61
CA SER A 385 -34.86 -27.23 46.99
C SER A 385 -34.60 -28.72 47.24
N PRO A 386 -33.65 -29.08 48.13
CA PRO A 386 -33.33 -30.48 48.40
C PRO A 386 -34.38 -31.13 49.32
N LYS A 387 -34.99 -32.23 48.84
CA LYS A 387 -35.77 -33.15 49.67
C LYS A 387 -34.84 -33.94 50.59
N LYS A 388 -35.04 -33.77 51.91
CA LYS A 388 -34.44 -34.58 52.97
C LYS A 388 -34.75 -36.07 52.80
N LYS A 389 -33.72 -36.93 52.83
CA LYS A 389 -33.85 -38.34 53.25
C LYS A 389 -32.80 -38.68 54.31
N LYS A 390 -33.27 -39.44 55.29
CA LYS A 390 -32.64 -39.80 56.57
C LYS A 390 -31.87 -41.13 56.48
N LYS A 391 -30.83 -41.22 57.33
CA LYS A 391 -30.27 -42.38 58.09
C LYS A 391 -29.21 -43.30 57.45
N GLY A 392 -28.13 -43.48 58.21
CA GLY A 392 -27.16 -44.60 58.16
C GLY A 392 -25.77 -44.26 58.74
N LYS A 393 -25.64 -44.04 60.06
CA LYS A 393 -24.75 -44.74 61.04
C LYS A 393 -23.37 -45.27 60.57
N GLY A 394 -22.32 -44.89 61.31
CA GLY A 394 -21.00 -45.55 61.43
C GLY A 394 -19.87 -44.51 61.54
N MET A 395 -19.39 -44.08 62.73
CA MET A 395 -18.49 -44.71 63.71
C MET A 395 -17.01 -44.24 63.57
N LEU A 396 -16.57 -43.49 64.60
CA LEU A 396 -15.20 -43.32 65.17
C LEU A 396 -14.03 -42.76 64.32
N HIS A 397 -13.49 -41.58 64.70
CA HIS A 397 -12.30 -41.47 65.58
C HIS A 397 -11.97 -40.04 66.01
N LYS A 398 -11.34 -39.97 67.20
CA LYS A 398 -10.89 -38.81 67.99
C LYS A 398 -9.67 -38.10 67.36
N ILE A 399 -9.48 -36.80 67.65
CA ILE A 399 -8.45 -36.26 68.58
C ILE A 399 -8.55 -34.73 68.65
N ALA A 400 -8.35 -34.21 69.85
CA ALA A 400 -8.45 -32.82 70.29
C ALA A 400 -7.13 -32.05 70.16
N LYS A 401 -7.19 -30.72 70.00
CA LYS A 401 -6.75 -29.71 71.00
C LYS A 401 -6.69 -28.28 70.43
N THR A 402 -7.48 -27.43 71.08
CA THR A 402 -7.32 -26.02 71.50
C THR A 402 -6.05 -25.25 71.10
N ILE A 403 -6.20 -24.01 70.58
CA ILE A 403 -5.80 -22.71 71.18
C ILE A 403 -6.13 -21.54 70.21
N SER A 404 -6.40 -20.38 70.80
CA SER A 404 -7.12 -19.18 70.32
C SER A 404 -6.23 -18.14 69.57
N PRO A 405 -6.64 -16.86 69.33
CA PRO A 405 -6.73 -16.27 67.99
C PRO A 405 -5.68 -15.16 67.74
N LYS A 406 -5.49 -14.70 66.50
CA LYS A 406 -5.21 -13.27 66.18
C LYS A 406 -5.06 -12.97 64.67
N SER A 407 -5.75 -11.89 64.31
CA SER A 407 -5.40 -10.82 63.36
C SER A 407 -5.01 -11.10 61.90
N LYS A 408 -5.90 -10.62 61.02
CA LYS A 408 -5.66 -9.89 59.75
C LYS A 408 -4.22 -9.79 59.24
N LYS A 409 -3.99 -10.27 58.02
CA LYS A 409 -3.37 -9.50 56.92
C LYS A 409 -3.56 -10.19 55.57
N SER A 410 -3.74 -9.35 54.56
CA SER A 410 -3.99 -9.63 53.15
C SER A 410 -2.84 -10.36 52.45
N SER A 411 -3.16 -11.31 51.58
CA SER A 411 -2.38 -11.60 50.38
C SER A 411 -3.26 -12.24 49.30
N LEU A 412 -3.52 -11.46 48.25
CA LEU A 412 -3.96 -11.95 46.94
C LEU A 412 -2.79 -12.72 46.31
N LYS A 413 -3.03 -13.95 45.86
CA LYS A 413 -2.17 -14.67 44.92
C LYS A 413 -2.78 -14.61 43.52
N PRO A 414 -1.97 -14.52 42.46
CA PRO A 414 -2.44 -14.58 41.08
C PRO A 414 -2.44 -16.03 40.58
N ASP A 415 -3.60 -16.52 40.15
CA ASP A 415 -3.70 -17.71 39.31
C ASP A 415 -3.93 -17.26 37.86
N HIS A 416 -2.90 -17.39 37.02
CA HIS A 416 -3.02 -17.28 35.57
C HIS A 416 -3.30 -18.68 34.99
N PHE A 417 -4.50 -18.86 34.42
CA PHE A 417 -4.78 -19.95 33.50
C PHE A 417 -4.16 -19.63 32.13
N ALA A 418 -3.24 -20.48 31.66
CA ALA A 418 -2.80 -20.51 30.28
C ALA A 418 -3.79 -21.37 29.44
N PRO A 419 -4.20 -20.94 28.24
CA PRO A 419 -5.00 -21.79 27.35
C PRO A 419 -4.11 -22.81 26.61
N GLU A 420 -4.59 -24.05 26.56
CA GLU A 420 -3.92 -25.21 25.99
C GLU A 420 -4.18 -25.29 24.47
N VAL A 421 -3.12 -25.36 23.65
CA VAL A 421 -3.21 -25.48 22.18
C VAL A 421 -2.90 -26.92 21.78
N LYS A 422 -3.83 -27.57 21.06
CA LYS A 422 -3.62 -28.90 20.45
C LYS A 422 -2.95 -28.77 19.09
N ILE A 423 -1.74 -29.33 18.97
CA ILE A 423 -0.97 -29.43 17.72
C ILE A 423 -1.20 -30.81 17.11
N VAL A 424 -1.49 -30.86 15.80
CA VAL A 424 -1.50 -32.10 15.01
C VAL A 424 -0.23 -32.13 14.16
N GLU A 425 0.60 -33.14 14.38
CA GLU A 425 1.84 -33.41 13.64
C GLU A 425 1.54 -34.00 12.25
N LYS A 426 2.26 -33.56 11.19
CA LYS A 426 3.23 -34.40 10.46
C LYS A 426 3.81 -33.79 9.16
N ILE A 427 5.08 -34.18 8.94
CA ILE A 427 5.84 -34.35 7.69
C ILE A 427 6.83 -33.23 7.30
N LYS A 428 8.09 -33.53 7.61
CA LYS A 428 9.33 -33.04 6.99
C LYS A 428 9.52 -33.67 5.60
N VAL A 429 10.36 -33.05 4.77
CA VAL A 429 10.92 -33.51 3.46
C VAL A 429 10.29 -32.84 2.22
N VAL A 430 10.47 -31.52 2.04
CA VAL A 430 10.52 -30.87 0.70
C VAL A 430 11.42 -29.61 0.75
N GLU A 431 12.63 -29.73 1.32
CA GLU A 431 13.51 -28.57 1.57
C GLU A 431 14.65 -28.41 0.54
N LYS A 432 14.58 -29.08 -0.62
CA LYS A 432 15.70 -29.14 -1.58
C LYS A 432 15.43 -28.75 -3.03
N LEU A 433 14.24 -28.27 -3.40
CA LEU A 433 13.91 -28.08 -4.82
C LEU A 433 13.54 -26.67 -5.29
N VAL A 434 13.48 -25.65 -4.42
CA VAL A 434 12.99 -24.31 -4.85
C VAL A 434 13.86 -23.17 -4.30
N GLN A 435 15.16 -23.20 -4.61
CA GLN A 435 16.11 -22.12 -4.30
C GLN A 435 16.68 -21.37 -5.53
N PRO A 436 16.66 -21.86 -6.79
CA PRO A 436 17.31 -21.10 -7.87
C PRO A 436 16.51 -19.92 -8.45
N GLU A 437 15.18 -19.97 -8.52
CA GLU A 437 14.43 -19.07 -9.44
C GLU A 437 14.10 -17.67 -8.89
N ILE A 438 14.12 -17.46 -7.57
CA ILE A 438 13.73 -16.17 -6.95
C ILE A 438 14.92 -15.19 -6.88
N SER A 439 16.16 -15.66 -6.96
CA SER A 439 17.35 -14.80 -6.89
C SER A 439 17.61 -14.01 -8.19
N GLU A 440 17.16 -14.53 -9.34
CA GLU A 440 17.44 -13.96 -10.66
C GLU A 440 16.65 -12.68 -10.93
N VAL A 441 15.36 -12.62 -10.56
CA VAL A 441 14.48 -11.48 -10.84
C VAL A 441 14.87 -10.22 -10.05
N THR A 442 15.32 -10.38 -8.80
CA THR A 442 15.76 -9.25 -7.95
C THR A 442 17.13 -8.72 -8.38
N LYS A 443 18.02 -9.60 -8.86
CA LYS A 443 19.32 -9.23 -9.42
C LYS A 443 19.17 -8.45 -10.72
N ALA A 444 18.19 -8.76 -11.57
CA ALA A 444 17.93 -8.05 -12.82
C ALA A 444 17.54 -6.58 -12.60
N TYR A 445 16.65 -6.30 -11.64
CA TYR A 445 16.22 -4.93 -11.32
C TYR A 445 17.35 -4.09 -10.71
N GLN A 446 18.14 -4.66 -9.79
CA GLN A 446 19.29 -3.98 -9.19
C GLN A 446 20.40 -3.73 -10.22
N LYS A 447 20.63 -4.68 -11.15
CA LYS A 447 21.59 -4.50 -12.25
C LYS A 447 21.14 -3.44 -13.25
N GLY A 448 19.88 -3.40 -13.64
CA GLY A 448 19.34 -2.37 -14.55
C GLY A 448 19.42 -0.96 -13.95
N PHE A 449 19.10 -0.83 -12.67
CA PHE A 449 19.19 0.44 -11.94
C PHE A 449 20.64 0.89 -11.70
N ALA A 450 21.54 -0.02 -11.30
CA ALA A 450 22.96 0.27 -11.12
C ALA A 450 23.64 0.63 -12.45
N ALA A 451 23.28 -0.03 -13.55
CA ALA A 451 23.76 0.32 -14.89
C ALA A 451 23.28 1.71 -15.30
N GLY A 452 22.00 2.04 -15.06
CA GLY A 452 21.47 3.40 -15.28
C GLY A 452 22.22 4.46 -14.47
N LEU A 453 22.49 4.19 -13.19
CA LEU A 453 23.26 5.08 -12.32
C LEU A 453 24.71 5.24 -12.79
N ALA A 454 25.36 4.16 -13.23
CA ALA A 454 26.71 4.19 -13.76
C ALA A 454 26.80 5.03 -15.04
N VAL A 455 25.82 4.91 -15.94
CA VAL A 455 25.71 5.75 -17.15
C VAL A 455 25.51 7.22 -16.79
N ILE A 456 24.70 7.53 -15.77
CA ILE A 456 24.49 8.90 -15.29
C ILE A 456 25.78 9.48 -14.70
N LEU A 457 26.46 8.72 -13.84
CA LEU A 457 27.72 9.14 -13.24
C LEU A 457 28.82 9.31 -14.29
N LEU A 458 28.88 8.44 -15.30
CA LEU A 458 29.80 8.55 -16.43
C LEU A 458 29.50 9.79 -17.29
N ALA A 459 28.22 10.06 -17.59
CA ALA A 459 27.82 11.24 -18.34
C ALA A 459 28.16 12.55 -17.59
N ILE A 460 27.96 12.57 -16.26
CA ILE A 460 28.37 13.70 -15.41
C ILE A 460 29.89 13.85 -15.43
N ALA A 461 30.65 12.76 -15.25
CA ALA A 461 32.11 12.78 -15.28
C ALA A 461 32.66 13.28 -16.63
N LEU A 462 32.10 12.80 -17.75
CA LEU A 462 32.46 13.26 -19.10
C LEU A 462 32.14 14.74 -19.30
N GLN A 463 31.01 15.22 -18.79
CA GLN A 463 30.64 16.64 -18.89
C GLN A 463 31.58 17.54 -18.08
N TYR A 464 32.08 17.07 -16.93
CA TYR A 464 33.10 17.77 -16.15
C TYR A 464 34.47 17.75 -16.84
N LEU A 465 34.88 16.62 -17.43
CA LEU A 465 36.12 16.49 -18.21
C LEU A 465 36.11 17.40 -19.44
N CYS A 466 35.00 17.42 -20.19
CA CYS A 466 34.85 18.27 -21.38
C CYS A 466 34.81 19.77 -21.05
N ARG A 467 34.47 20.17 -19.82
CA ARG A 467 34.54 21.57 -19.38
C ARG A 467 35.95 21.99 -18.95
N GLY A 468 36.79 21.05 -18.55
CA GLY A 468 38.18 21.30 -18.18
C GLY A 468 39.18 21.17 -19.33
N MET A 469 38.83 20.42 -20.38
CA MET A 469 39.69 20.15 -21.53
C MET A 469 39.18 20.94 -22.74
N GLY A 470 40.06 21.72 -23.39
CA GLY A 470 39.72 22.36 -24.67
C GLY A 470 39.22 21.35 -25.70
N THR A 471 38.51 21.81 -26.73
CA THR A 471 37.75 20.99 -27.71
C THR A 471 38.51 19.79 -28.27
N GLN A 472 39.82 19.91 -28.47
CA GLN A 472 40.68 18.84 -28.97
C GLN A 472 40.81 17.65 -28.00
N GLY A 473 40.93 17.90 -26.69
CA GLY A 473 41.11 16.84 -25.70
C GLY A 473 39.84 16.02 -25.45
N ALA A 474 38.66 16.63 -25.62
CA ALA A 474 37.38 15.94 -25.48
C ALA A 474 37.16 14.91 -26.61
N GLU A 475 37.62 15.20 -27.83
CA GLU A 475 37.52 14.28 -28.97
C GLU A 475 38.44 13.06 -28.82
N ASP A 476 39.65 13.26 -28.30
CA ASP A 476 40.62 12.18 -28.09
C ASP A 476 40.17 11.22 -26.96
N ALA A 477 39.64 11.76 -25.85
CA ALA A 477 39.09 10.95 -24.77
C ALA A 477 37.82 10.16 -25.19
N ALA A 478 36.99 10.71 -26.08
CA ALA A 478 35.81 10.03 -26.61
C ALA A 478 36.18 8.85 -27.52
N ARG A 479 37.30 8.96 -28.27
CA ARG A 479 37.83 7.88 -29.12
C ARG A 479 38.44 6.72 -28.34
N GLU A 480 38.97 6.98 -27.15
CA GLU A 480 39.61 5.95 -26.31
C GLU A 480 38.59 5.09 -25.54
N ILE A 481 37.40 5.63 -25.26
CA ILE A 481 36.38 4.99 -24.40
C ILE A 481 35.36 4.19 -25.22
N LEU A 482 35.14 4.54 -26.49
CA LEU A 482 34.25 3.79 -27.38
C LEU A 482 35.07 2.74 -28.13
N PRO A 483 34.87 1.42 -27.90
CA PRO A 483 35.55 0.41 -28.69
C PRO A 483 35.14 0.60 -30.15
N ALA A 484 36.14 0.65 -31.04
CA ALA A 484 35.93 0.67 -32.48
C ALA A 484 34.94 -0.44 -32.83
N SER A 485 33.77 -0.06 -33.34
CA SER A 485 32.81 -1.00 -33.91
C SER A 485 33.53 -1.78 -35.02
N ALA A 486 33.81 -3.06 -34.75
CA ALA A 486 34.16 -4.01 -35.79
C ALA A 486 32.91 -4.23 -36.69
N PRO A 487 33.10 -4.49 -37.99
CA PRO A 487 32.03 -4.52 -39.00
C PRO A 487 30.92 -5.55 -38.72
#